data_AF-A0A537UKM9-F1
#
_entry.id   AF-A0A537UKM9-F1
#
_cell.length_a   1.000
_cell.length_b   1.000
_cell.length_c   1.000
_cell.angle_alpha   90.00
_cell.angle_beta   90.00
_cell.angle_gamma   90.00
#
_symmetry.space_group_name_H-M   'P 1'
#
loop_
_entity.id
_entity.type
_entity.pdbx_description
1 polymer ?
#
loop_
_entity_poly.entity_id
_entity_poly.type
_entity_poly.pdbx_seq_one_letter_code
_entity_poly.pdbx_strand_id
1 'polypeptide(L)' 'MTKDQIKKVLGRVPTWPEERQQELAELALEIEAELSGADYRATAEELAAIDEGLTGEAATVEEVEAAFANFRRK' A
#
# COMPACT_ATOMS: atom_id res chain seq x y z
N MET A 1 -16.92 2.91 -14.96
CA MET A 1 -16.58 1.82 -15.91
C MET A 1 -17.69 0.78 -15.86
N THR A 2 -18.12 0.22 -16.98
CA THR A 2 -19.12 -0.87 -17.00
C THR A 2 -18.44 -2.23 -16.76
N LYS A 3 -19.22 -3.25 -16.38
CA LYS A 3 -18.73 -4.63 -16.21
C LYS A 3 -18.01 -5.14 -17.47
N ASP A 4 -18.53 -4.80 -18.64
CA ASP A 4 -17.93 -5.22 -19.91
C ASP A 4 -16.63 -4.48 -20.21
N GLN A 5 -16.53 -3.21 -19.80
CA GLN A 5 -15.28 -2.46 -19.89
C GLN A 5 -14.20 -3.07 -18.96
N ILE A 6 -14.57 -3.48 -17.73
CA ILE A 6 -13.65 -4.17 -16.80
C ILE A 6 -13.13 -5.47 -17.41
N LYS A 7 -14.03 -6.33 -17.90
CA LYS A 7 -13.65 -7.60 -18.54
C LYS A 7 -12.70 -7.41 -19.71
N LYS A 8 -12.95 -6.39 -20.54
CA LYS A 8 -12.07 -6.08 -21.68
C LYS A 8 -10.68 -5.65 -21.23
N VAL A 9 -10.55 -4.87 -20.15
CA VAL A 9 -9.25 -4.46 -19.59
C VAL A 9 -8.53 -5.68 -19.01
N LEU A 10 -9.19 -6.45 -18.15
CA LEU A 10 -8.59 -7.63 -17.52
C LEU A 10 -8.15 -8.68 -18.55
N GLY A 11 -8.88 -8.84 -19.66
CA GLY A 11 -8.48 -9.74 -20.74
C GLY A 11 -7.18 -9.36 -21.46
N ARG A 12 -6.68 -8.13 -21.30
CA ARG A 12 -5.39 -7.69 -21.87
C ARG A 12 -4.22 -7.80 -20.88
N VAL A 13 -4.49 -8.00 -19.59
CA VAL A 13 -3.46 -8.08 -18.55
C VAL A 13 -2.38 -9.12 -18.85
N PRO A 14 -2.70 -10.33 -19.38
CA PRO A 14 -1.66 -11.32 -19.70
C PRO A 14 -0.66 -10.87 -20.77
N THR A 15 -0.96 -9.82 -21.54
CA THR A 15 -0.05 -9.27 -22.56
C THR A 15 0.80 -8.12 -22.03
N TRP A 16 0.66 -7.75 -20.76
CA TRP A 16 1.45 -6.68 -20.13
C TRP A 16 2.83 -7.20 -19.72
N PRO A 17 3.81 -6.31 -19.47
CA PRO A 17 5.03 -6.70 -18.77
C PRO A 17 4.74 -7.36 -17.42
N GLU A 18 5.54 -8.34 -17.03
CA GLU A 18 5.34 -9.15 -15.81
C GLU A 18 5.21 -8.29 -14.55
N GLU A 19 6.05 -7.25 -14.41
CA GLU A 19 5.99 -6.29 -13.30
C GLU A 19 4.60 -5.65 -13.15
N ARG A 20 3.93 -5.33 -14.27
CA ARG A 20 2.59 -4.74 -14.26
C ARG A 20 1.49 -5.75 -14.01
N GLN A 21 1.73 -7.02 -14.35
CA GLN A 21 0.81 -8.10 -13.99
C GLN A 21 0.86 -8.34 -12.49
N GLN A 22 2.07 -8.35 -11.91
CA GLN A 22 2.30 -8.51 -10.48
C GLN A 22 1.69 -7.35 -9.68
N GLU A 23 1.95 -6.09 -10.09
CA GLU A 23 1.35 -4.90 -9.46
C GLU A 23 -0.18 -4.97 -9.42
N LEU A 24 -0.82 -5.37 -10.52
CA LEU A 24 -2.28 -5.51 -10.57
C LEU A 24 -2.79 -6.68 -9.70
N ALA A 25 -2.06 -7.79 -9.65
CA ALA A 25 -2.43 -8.94 -8.83
C ALA A 25 -2.39 -8.59 -7.34
N GLU A 26 -1.37 -7.87 -6.89
CA GLU A 26 -1.23 -7.39 -5.52
C GLU A 26 -2.39 -6.46 -5.13
N LEU A 27 -2.68 -5.46 -5.97
CA LEU A 27 -3.82 -4.55 -5.76
C LEU A 27 -5.16 -5.28 -5.71
N ALA A 28 -5.36 -6.29 -6.57
CA ALA A 28 -6.59 -7.07 -6.57
C ALA A 28 -6.74 -7.89 -5.29
N LEU A 29 -5.67 -8.51 -4.80
CA LEU A 29 -5.66 -9.26 -3.55
C LEU A 29 -5.90 -8.36 -2.33
N GLU A 30 -5.34 -7.14 -2.32
CA GLU A 30 -5.61 -6.15 -1.29
C GLU A 30 -7.09 -5.76 -1.25
N ILE A 31 -7.69 -5.45 -2.39
CA ILE A 31 -9.13 -5.17 -2.50
C ILE A 31 -9.97 -6.35 -2.02
N GLU A 32 -9.59 -7.58 -2.37
CA GLU A 32 -10.30 -8.78 -1.92
C GLU A 32 -10.20 -8.99 -0.41
N ALA A 33 -9.04 -8.70 0.19
CA ALA A 33 -8.85 -8.72 1.64
C ALA A 33 -9.75 -7.68 2.33
N GLU A 34 -9.76 -6.44 1.86
CA GLU A 34 -10.65 -5.39 2.37
C GLU A 34 -12.13 -5.79 2.28
N LEU A 35 -12.57 -6.31 1.12
CA LEU A 35 -13.94 -6.76 0.91
C LEU A 35 -14.33 -7.96 1.77
N SER A 36 -13.37 -8.81 2.14
CA SER A 36 -13.59 -9.93 3.05
C SER A 36 -13.77 -9.50 4.51
N GLY A 37 -13.61 -8.20 4.81
CA GLY A 37 -13.57 -7.68 6.18
C GLY A 37 -12.30 -8.11 6.92
N ALA A 38 -11.27 -8.56 6.19
CA ALA A 38 -9.95 -8.74 6.74
C ALA A 38 -9.32 -7.36 6.89
N ASP A 39 -9.54 -6.73 8.04
CA ASP A 39 -8.81 -5.53 8.42
C ASP A 39 -7.30 -5.83 8.35
N TYR A 40 -6.51 -4.86 7.87
CA TYR A 40 -5.06 -4.94 7.95
C TYR A 40 -4.66 -5.27 9.39
N ARG A 41 -4.02 -6.43 9.56
CA ARG A 41 -3.43 -6.86 10.82
C ARG A 41 -1.94 -6.66 10.70
N ALA A 42 -1.44 -5.62 11.36
CA ALA A 42 -0.01 -5.43 11.56
C ALA A 42 0.61 -6.75 12.05
N THR A 43 1.71 -7.13 11.41
CA THR A 43 2.53 -8.27 11.81
C THR A 43 3.09 -8.06 13.22
N ALA A 44 3.56 -9.12 13.85
CA ALA A 44 4.18 -9.01 15.17
C ALA A 44 5.41 -8.08 15.17
N GLU A 45 6.14 -8.02 14.04
CA GLU A 45 7.27 -7.12 13.85
C GLU A 45 6.81 -5.65 13.76
N GLU A 46 5.79 -5.38 12.94
CA GLU A 46 5.22 -4.03 12.83
C GLU A 46 4.63 -3.53 14.16
N LEU A 47 3.94 -4.41 14.91
CA LEU A 47 3.44 -4.08 16.24
C LEU A 47 4.58 -3.77 17.22
N ALA A 48 5.65 -4.56 17.20
CA ALA A 48 6.81 -4.32 18.05
C ALA A 48 7.50 -2.98 17.72
N ALA A 49 7.62 -2.63 16.44
CA ALA A 49 8.17 -1.35 16.01
C ALA A 49 7.29 -0.16 16.43
N ILE A 50 5.95 -0.32 16.39
CA ILE A 50 5.01 0.68 16.90
C ILE A 50 5.18 0.86 18.41
N ASP A 51 5.23 -0.23 19.17
CA ASP A 51 5.43 -0.17 20.62
C ASP A 51 6.77 0.50 20.99
N GLU A 52 7.85 0.17 20.28
CA GLU A 52 9.15 0.83 20.43
C GLU A 52 9.03 2.34 20.19
N GLY A 53 8.43 2.75 19.07
CA GLY A 53 8.22 4.15 18.71
C GLY A 53 7.37 4.92 19.73
N LEU A 54 6.33 4.29 20.29
CA LEU A 54 5.47 4.90 21.32
C LEU A 54 6.20 5.11 22.66
N THR A 55 7.21 4.30 22.96
CA THR A 55 8.04 4.46 24.17
C THR A 55 9.23 5.39 23.97
N GLY A 56 9.53 5.76 22.73
CA GLY A 56 10.62 6.65 22.36
C GLY A 56 10.31 8.14 22.54
N GLU A 57 11.29 8.98 22.25
CA GLU A 57 11.10 10.43 22.18
C GLU A 57 10.34 10.80 20.91
N ALA A 58 9.30 11.63 21.06
CA ALA A 58 8.55 12.14 19.92
C ALA A 58 9.42 13.11 19.11
N ALA A 59 9.41 12.95 17.78
CA ALA A 59 10.06 13.91 16.89
C ALA A 59 9.43 15.30 17.03
N THR A 60 10.27 16.32 16.94
CA THR A 60 9.85 17.73 16.89
C THR A 60 9.14 18.03 15.57
N VAL A 61 8.38 19.13 15.55
CA VAL A 61 7.67 19.59 14.34
C VAL A 61 8.67 19.84 13.21
N GLU A 62 9.82 20.44 13.53
CA GLU A 62 10.88 20.76 12.59
C GLU A 62 11.51 19.51 11.97
N GLU A 63 11.73 18.46 12.77
CA GLU A 63 12.24 17.17 12.29
C GLU A 63 11.25 16.47 11.36
N VAL A 64 9.96 16.50 11.71
CA VAL A 64 8.90 15.96 10.84
C VAL A 64 8.86 16.75 9.53
N GLU A 65 8.87 18.08 9.58
CA GLU A 65 8.89 18.91 8.37
C GLU A 65 10.08 18.62 7.46
N ALA A 66 11.27 18.48 8.04
CA ALA A 66 12.50 18.13 7.32
C ALA A 66 12.42 16.74 6.68
N ALA A 67 11.90 15.74 7.38
CA ALA A 67 11.70 14.39 6.85
C ALA A 67 10.77 14.40 5.64
N PHE A 68 9.63 15.08 5.74
CA PHE A 68 8.65 15.17 4.64
C PHE A 68 9.15 16.01 3.47
N ALA A 69 10.09 16.95 3.68
CA ALA A 69 10.68 17.74 2.59
C ALA A 69 11.46 16.88 1.59
N ASN A 70 12.00 15.73 2.01
CA ASN A 70 12.72 14.80 1.11
C ASN A 70 11.83 14.23 0.00
N PHE A 71 10.54 14.04 0.28
CA PHE A 71 9.56 13.52 -0.68
C PHE A 71 8.93 14.60 -1.57
N ARG A 72 9.22 15.89 -1.30
CA ARG A 72 8.65 17.04 -2.06
C ARG A 72 9.48 17.46 -3.27
N ARG A 73 10.62 16.81 -3.55
CA ARG A 73 11.43 17.15 -4.72
C ARG A 73 10.75 16.65 -6.00
N LYS A 74 10.39 17.59 -6.87
CA LYS A 74 10.32 17.43 -8.32
C LYS A 74 11.64 17.89 -8.92
#